data_AF-A0A8J5CL50-F1
#
_entry.id   AF-A0A8J5CL50-F1
#
_cell.length_a   1.000
_cell.length_b   1.000
_cell.length_c   1.000
_cell.angle_alpha   90.00
_cell.angle_beta   90.00
_cell.angle_gamma   90.00
#
_symmetry.space_group_name_H-M   'P 1'
#
loop_
_entity.id
_entity.type
_entity.pdbx_description
1 polymer ?
#
loop_
_entity_poly.entity_id
_entity_poly.type
_entity_poly.pdbx_seq_one_letter_code
_entity_poly.pdbx_strand_id
1 'polypeptide(L)'
;MLYDFTYPFDYMRIAFALTTPLVSPSWLSLYLPLSGAVWLATLLLVCLLPVVLKAALRREGRAVGRTLRILLAQDLPGPLPAAPPYRLLLAAWMLFALVFGAAYRGNLTATLTIPKYPKRIESLRELVAYVDR
;
A
#
# COMPACT_ATOMS: atom_id res chain seq x y z
N MET A 1 3.10 3.33 67.00
CA MET A 1 2.44 2.83 65.78
C MET A 1 1.85 4.05 65.09
N LEU A 2 2.55 4.64 64.10
CA LEU A 2 2.28 6.04 63.75
C LEU A 2 1.10 6.25 62.78
N TYR A 3 0.74 5.27 61.94
CA TYR A 3 -0.47 5.32 61.10
C TYR A 3 -0.95 3.91 60.72
N ASP A 4 -2.27 3.68 60.80
CA ASP A 4 -2.96 2.52 60.22
C ASP A 4 -3.83 3.00 59.05
N PHE A 5 -3.70 2.35 57.89
CA PHE A 5 -4.42 2.72 56.68
C PHE A 5 -5.67 1.85 56.50
N THR A 6 -6.79 2.49 56.11
CA THR A 6 -8.02 1.81 55.67
C THR A 6 -7.84 1.15 54.29
N TYR A 7 -8.82 0.35 53.85
CA TYR A 7 -8.83 -0.24 52.52
C TYR A 7 -8.70 0.84 51.41
N PRO A 8 -7.96 0.55 50.34
CA PRO A 8 -7.81 1.50 49.23
C PRO A 8 -9.15 1.68 48.51
N PHE A 9 -9.58 2.94 48.37
CA PHE A 9 -10.77 3.31 47.61
C PHE A 9 -10.47 3.46 46.11
N ASP A 10 -9.28 3.93 45.75
CA ASP A 10 -8.88 4.17 44.36
C ASP A 10 -7.39 3.86 44.13
N TYR A 11 -7.04 3.49 42.89
CA TYR A 11 -5.70 3.18 42.45
C TYR A 11 -5.22 4.23 41.45
N MET A 12 -4.35 5.14 41.89
CA MET A 12 -3.70 6.07 40.99
C MET A 12 -2.50 5.41 40.31
N ARG A 13 -2.42 5.53 38.99
CA ARG A 13 -1.26 5.10 38.20
C ARG A 13 -0.45 6.33 37.80
N ILE A 14 0.87 6.24 37.97
CA ILE A 14 1.79 7.27 37.47
C ILE A 14 1.87 7.14 35.95
N ALA A 15 1.67 8.26 35.25
CA ALA A 15 1.78 8.36 33.79
C ALA A 15 2.64 9.57 33.42
N PHE A 16 3.19 9.55 32.21
CA PHE A 16 3.97 10.65 31.65
C PHE A 16 3.22 11.25 30.45
N ALA A 17 3.31 12.58 30.30
CA ALA A 17 2.76 13.30 29.17
C ALA A 17 3.86 13.60 28.15
N LEU A 18 3.55 13.42 26.86
CA LEU A 18 4.45 13.68 25.74
C LEU A 18 3.78 14.63 24.76
N THR A 19 4.59 15.36 23.99
CA THR A 19 4.10 16.16 22.86
C THR A 19 3.42 15.27 21.83
N THR A 20 2.38 15.78 21.16
CA THR A 20 1.73 15.08 20.06
C THR A 20 2.79 14.71 19.00
N PRO A 21 2.88 13.43 18.60
CA PRO A 21 3.91 13.01 17.66
C PRO A 21 3.67 13.65 16.30
N LEU A 22 4.77 14.00 15.62
CA LEU A 22 4.68 14.46 14.23
C LEU A 22 4.13 13.33 13.35
N VAL A 23 3.21 13.70 12.47
CA VAL A 23 2.57 12.77 11.54
C VAL A 23 3.62 12.25 10.56
N SER A 24 3.57 10.95 10.25
CA SER A 24 4.44 10.33 9.24
C SER A 24 4.33 11.06 7.88
N PRO A 25 5.40 11.12 7.08
CA PRO A 25 5.38 11.86 5.82
C PRO A 25 4.32 11.31 4.86
N SER A 26 3.54 12.22 4.28
CA SER A 26 2.35 11.91 3.47
C SER A 26 2.65 11.08 2.22
N TRP A 27 3.82 11.20 1.61
CA TRP A 27 4.19 10.41 0.41
C TRP A 27 4.33 8.91 0.71
N LEU A 28 4.68 8.53 1.94
CA LEU A 28 4.82 7.12 2.34
C LEU A 28 3.47 6.39 2.25
N SER A 29 2.36 7.13 2.41
CA SER A 29 0.99 6.60 2.30
C SER A 29 0.66 6.04 0.92
N LEU A 30 1.42 6.40 -0.13
CA LEU A 30 1.23 5.87 -1.48
C LEU A 30 1.86 4.48 -1.66
N TYR A 31 2.93 4.17 -0.92
CA TYR A 31 3.64 2.89 -1.04
C TYR A 31 3.09 1.83 -0.07
N LEU A 32 2.71 2.24 1.13
CA LEU A 32 2.12 1.41 2.20
C LEU A 32 0.85 0.60 1.87
N PRO A 33 -0.02 0.97 0.91
CA PRO A 33 -1.30 0.27 0.66
C PRO A 33 -1.11 -1.16 0.12
N LEU A 34 0.07 -1.46 -0.43
CA LEU A 34 0.41 -2.72 -1.06
C LEU A 34 1.71 -3.25 -0.48
N SER A 35 1.81 -4.57 -0.32
CA SER A 35 3.07 -5.18 0.12
C SER A 35 4.13 -5.11 -0.98
N GLY A 36 5.40 -5.11 -0.59
CA GLY A 36 6.52 -5.12 -1.54
C GLY A 36 6.46 -6.31 -2.52
N ALA A 37 5.94 -7.46 -2.08
CA ALA A 37 5.74 -8.62 -2.94
C ALA A 37 4.73 -8.36 -4.06
N VAL A 38 3.61 -7.66 -3.78
CA VAL A 38 2.63 -7.31 -4.82
C VAL A 38 3.23 -6.31 -5.80
N TRP A 39 3.99 -5.33 -5.31
CA TRP A 39 4.69 -4.39 -6.19
C TRP A 39 5.65 -5.09 -7.15
N LEU A 40 6.45 -6.03 -6.64
CA LEU A 40 7.37 -6.81 -7.46
C LEU A 40 6.62 -7.69 -8.46
N ALA A 41 5.54 -8.36 -8.04
CA ALA A 41 4.72 -9.18 -8.92
C ALA A 41 4.05 -8.36 -10.03
N THR A 42 3.52 -7.18 -9.71
CA THR A 42 2.92 -6.27 -10.71
C THR A 42 3.98 -5.75 -11.67
N LEU A 43 5.16 -5.37 -11.20
CA LEU A 43 6.28 -4.95 -12.07
C LEU A 43 6.68 -6.08 -13.03
N LEU A 44 6.86 -7.29 -12.50
CA LEU A 44 7.18 -8.47 -13.28
C LEU A 44 6.10 -8.74 -14.33
N LEU A 45 4.82 -8.64 -13.98
CA LEU A 45 3.70 -8.85 -14.90
C LEU A 45 3.62 -7.76 -15.98
N VAL A 46 3.86 -6.49 -15.63
CA VAL A 46 3.95 -5.37 -16.58
C VAL A 46 5.10 -5.53 -17.56
N CYS A 47 6.22 -6.16 -17.16
CA CYS A 47 7.34 -6.48 -18.04
C CYS A 47 7.08 -7.72 -18.90
N LEU A 48 6.53 -8.79 -18.32
CA LEU A 48 6.30 -10.07 -19.01
C LEU A 48 5.20 -9.97 -20.06
N LEU A 49 4.07 -9.33 -19.74
CA LEU A 49 2.91 -9.27 -20.63
C LEU A 49 3.23 -8.68 -22.02
N PRO A 50 3.89 -7.52 -22.16
CA PRO A 50 4.25 -6.98 -23.48
C PRO A 50 5.31 -7.82 -24.20
N VAL A 51 6.17 -8.56 -23.48
CA VAL A 51 7.12 -9.51 -24.08
C VAL A 51 6.37 -10.69 -24.70
N VAL A 52 5.43 -11.28 -23.95
CA VAL A 52 4.56 -12.36 -24.44
C VAL A 52 3.71 -11.89 -25.61
N LEU A 53 3.15 -10.68 -25.55
CA LEU A 53 2.37 -10.10 -26.64
C LEU A 53 3.21 -9.88 -27.91
N LYS A 54 4.43 -9.34 -27.78
CA LYS A 54 5.36 -9.19 -28.91
C LYS A 54 5.83 -10.54 -29.48
N ALA A 55 6.01 -11.55 -28.64
CA ALA A 55 6.39 -12.89 -29.08
C ALA A 55 5.24 -13.60 -29.81
N ALA A 56 4.03 -13.50 -29.29
CA ALA A 56 2.83 -14.11 -29.87
C ALA A 56 2.36 -13.39 -31.15
N LEU A 57 2.44 -12.06 -31.18
CA LEU A 57 2.22 -11.25 -32.37
C LEU A 57 3.54 -10.60 -32.74
N ARG A 58 4.33 -11.28 -33.60
CA ARG A 58 5.68 -10.93 -34.09
C ARG A 58 5.91 -9.48 -34.57
N ARG A 59 4.94 -8.57 -34.45
CA ARG A 59 4.97 -7.17 -34.91
C ARG A 59 4.22 -6.15 -34.04
N GLU A 60 3.88 -6.43 -32.78
CA GLU A 60 3.17 -5.43 -31.96
C GLU A 60 4.12 -4.39 -31.34
N GLY A 61 4.48 -3.35 -32.11
CA GLY A 61 5.34 -2.25 -31.66
C GLY A 61 4.78 -1.40 -30.52
N ARG A 62 3.48 -1.53 -30.21
CA ARG A 62 2.77 -0.75 -29.18
C ARG A 62 2.37 -1.55 -27.94
N ALA A 63 2.86 -2.78 -27.79
CA ALA A 63 2.46 -3.68 -26.70
C ALA A 63 2.66 -3.05 -25.31
N VAL A 64 3.84 -2.45 -25.06
CA VAL A 64 4.16 -1.80 -23.77
C VAL A 64 3.20 -0.64 -23.47
N GLY A 65 2.90 0.19 -24.47
CA GLY A 65 1.97 1.31 -24.30
C GLY A 65 0.55 0.83 -24.02
N ARG A 66 0.11 -0.27 -24.65
CA ARG A 66 -1.21 -0.87 -24.39
C ARG A 66 -1.31 -1.47 -23.00
N THR A 67 -0.31 -2.23 -22.55
CA THR A 67 -0.34 -2.87 -21.23
C THR A 67 -0.37 -1.82 -20.11
N LEU A 68 0.45 -0.77 -20.24
CA LEU A 68 0.44 0.36 -19.30
C LEU A 68 -0.86 1.16 -19.34
N ARG A 69 -1.41 1.43 -20.52
CA ARG A 69 -2.69 2.14 -20.65
C ARG A 69 -3.83 1.39 -19.99
N ILE A 70 -3.94 0.08 -20.22
CA ILE A 70 -4.95 -0.75 -19.56
C ILE A 70 -4.78 -0.71 -18.03
N LEU A 71 -3.54 -0.84 -17.53
CA LEU A 71 -3.26 -0.78 -16.09
C LEU A 71 -3.65 0.57 -15.47
N LEU A 72 -3.39 1.66 -16.20
CA LEU A 72 -3.73 3.02 -15.80
C LEU A 72 -5.18 3.41 -16.13
N ALA A 73 -5.99 2.46 -16.61
CA ALA A 73 -7.37 2.67 -17.06
C ALA A 73 -7.52 3.84 -18.06
N GLN A 74 -6.59 3.93 -19.01
CA GLN A 74 -6.58 4.90 -20.11
C GLN A 74 -7.15 4.32 -21.40
N ASP A 75 -7.54 5.20 -22.33
CA ASP A 75 -8.07 4.81 -23.64
C ASP A 75 -7.06 4.01 -24.48
N LEU A 76 -7.57 3.01 -25.20
CA LEU A 76 -6.78 2.21 -26.13
C LEU A 76 -6.92 2.76 -27.55
N PRO A 77 -5.87 3.37 -28.14
CA PRO A 77 -5.95 3.79 -29.52
C PRO A 77 -5.76 2.61 -30.48
N GLY A 78 -6.67 2.56 -31.45
CA GLY A 78 -6.60 1.69 -32.61
C GLY A 78 -7.23 0.31 -32.41
N PRO A 79 -7.37 -0.44 -33.51
CA PRO A 79 -8.05 -1.73 -33.50
C PRO A 79 -7.26 -2.77 -32.69
N LEU A 80 -8.01 -3.61 -31.98
CA LEU A 80 -7.48 -4.78 -31.30
C LEU A 80 -7.32 -5.94 -32.31
N PRO A 81 -6.18 -6.63 -32.34
CA PRO A 81 -6.02 -7.86 -33.10
C PRO A 81 -7.18 -8.84 -32.90
N ALA A 82 -7.63 -9.47 -33.99
CA ALA A 82 -8.79 -10.36 -33.99
C ALA A 82 -8.49 -11.78 -33.47
N ALA A 83 -7.24 -12.10 -33.15
CA ALA A 83 -6.85 -13.43 -32.68
C ALA A 83 -7.54 -13.78 -31.34
N PRO A 84 -8.30 -14.89 -31.24
CA PRO A 84 -8.97 -15.30 -30.01
C PRO A 84 -8.07 -15.40 -28.76
N PRO A 85 -6.87 -16.02 -28.81
CA PRO A 85 -6.02 -16.13 -27.61
C PRO A 85 -5.50 -14.77 -27.13
N TYR A 86 -5.27 -13.83 -28.05
CA TYR A 86 -4.86 -12.47 -27.72
C TYR A 86 -5.96 -11.71 -26.98
N ARG A 87 -7.22 -11.84 -27.45
CA ARG A 87 -8.37 -11.20 -26.80
C ARG A 87 -8.61 -11.75 -25.40
N LEU A 88 -8.46 -13.05 -25.20
CA LEU A 88 -8.61 -13.68 -23.88
C LEU A 88 -7.53 -13.17 -22.91
N LEU A 89 -6.27 -13.11 -23.35
CA LEU A 89 -5.16 -12.60 -22.54
C LEU A 89 -5.36 -11.12 -22.17
N LEU A 90 -5.78 -10.29 -23.13
CA LEU A 90 -6.10 -8.89 -22.86
C LEU A 90 -7.30 -8.71 -21.94
N ALA A 91 -8.37 -9.49 -22.12
CA ALA A 91 -9.54 -9.43 -21.25
C ALA A 91 -9.17 -9.81 -19.81
N ALA A 92 -8.35 -10.85 -19.62
CA ALA A 92 -7.81 -11.22 -18.32
C ALA A 92 -6.94 -10.08 -17.72
N TRP A 93 -6.13 -9.43 -18.54
CA TRP A 93 -5.34 -8.26 -18.11
C TRP A 93 -6.21 -7.06 -17.71
N MET A 94 -7.29 -6.80 -18.44
CA MET A 94 -8.25 -5.75 -18.10
C MET A 94 -8.96 -6.04 -16.77
N LEU A 95 -9.37 -7.29 -16.55
CA LEU A 95 -9.97 -7.70 -15.27
C LEU A 95 -8.98 -7.54 -14.11
N PHE A 96 -7.72 -7.96 -14.30
CA PHE A 96 -6.67 -7.75 -13.32
C PHE A 96 -6.46 -6.26 -13.03
N ALA A 97 -6.32 -5.42 -14.06
CA ALA A 97 -6.13 -3.99 -13.91
C ALA A 97 -7.29 -3.31 -13.15
N LEU A 98 -8.53 -3.74 -13.42
CA LEU A 98 -9.71 -3.27 -12.69
C LEU A 98 -9.65 -3.62 -11.20
N VAL A 99 -9.39 -4.91 -10.89
CA VAL A 99 -9.31 -5.39 -9.50
C VAL A 99 -8.15 -4.73 -8.77
N PHE A 100 -6.96 -4.67 -9.39
CA PHE A 100 -5.77 -4.04 -8.82
C PHE A 100 -6.00 -2.55 -8.55
N GLY A 101 -6.57 -1.81 -9.52
CA GLY A 101 -6.89 -0.40 -9.36
C GLY A 101 -7.91 -0.14 -8.25
N ALA A 102 -8.96 -0.97 -8.17
CA ALA A 102 -9.97 -0.87 -7.11
C ALA A 102 -9.38 -1.17 -5.73
N ALA A 103 -8.59 -2.23 -5.60
CA ALA A 103 -7.93 -2.61 -4.35
C ALA A 103 -6.93 -1.55 -3.89
N TYR A 104 -6.10 -1.02 -4.80
CA TYR A 104 -5.14 0.04 -4.48
C TYR A 104 -5.84 1.30 -3.99
N ARG A 105 -6.89 1.76 -4.70
CA ARG A 105 -7.66 2.94 -4.29
C ARG A 105 -8.36 2.72 -2.95
N GLY A 106 -8.93 1.53 -2.73
CA GLY A 106 -9.56 1.17 -1.45
C GLY A 106 -8.58 1.19 -0.28
N ASN A 107 -7.41 0.54 -0.44
CA ASN A 107 -6.38 0.51 0.58
C ASN A 107 -5.74 1.88 0.81
N LEU A 108 -5.61 2.69 -0.24
CA LEU A 108 -5.12 4.07 -0.12
C LEU A 108 -6.10 4.90 0.71
N THR A 109 -7.40 4.84 0.42
CA THR A 109 -8.42 5.53 1.23
C THR A 109 -8.35 5.10 2.70
N ALA A 110 -8.23 3.80 2.97
CA ALA A 110 -8.07 3.29 4.35
C ALA A 110 -6.78 3.79 5.03
N THR A 111 -5.69 3.90 4.28
CA THR A 111 -4.40 4.41 4.79
C THR A 111 -4.45 5.92 5.06
N LEU A 112 -5.24 6.66 4.28
CA LEU A 112 -5.40 8.10 4.45
C LEU A 112 -6.40 8.47 5.56
N THR A 113 -7.39 7.61 5.85
CA THR A 113 -8.36 7.86 6.93
C THR A 113 -7.84 7.46 8.31
N ILE A 114 -6.92 6.49 8.39
CA ILE A 114 -6.33 6.04 9.65
C ILE A 114 -4.91 6.63 9.80
N PRO A 115 -4.71 7.66 10.63
CA PRO A 115 -3.39 8.26 10.82
C PRO A 115 -2.43 7.25 11.47
N LYS A 116 -1.33 6.95 10.78
CA LYS A 116 -0.22 6.17 11.36
C LYS A 116 0.66 7.06 12.23
N TYR A 117 0.40 6.98 13.53
CA TYR A 117 1.29 7.56 14.54
C TYR A 117 2.54 6.68 14.72
N PRO A 118 3.70 7.29 15.02
CA PRO A 118 4.88 6.54 15.43
C PRO A 118 4.59 5.74 16.71
N LYS A 119 5.37 4.69 16.96
CA LYS A 119 5.22 3.84 18.15
C LYS A 119 5.25 4.72 19.40
N ARG A 120 4.22 4.60 20.24
CA ARG A 120 4.15 5.31 21.52
C ARG A 120 5.21 4.74 22.47
N ILE A 121 5.84 5.62 23.25
CA ILE A 121 6.67 5.21 24.39
C ILE A 121 5.73 4.61 25.43
N GLU A 122 5.89 3.32 25.74
CA GLU A 122 5.01 2.58 26.63
C GLU A 122 5.69 2.24 27.97
N SER A 123 7.02 2.40 28.06
CA SER A 123 7.79 2.07 29.25
C SER A 123 8.69 3.21 29.74
N LEU A 124 8.96 3.19 31.05
CA LEU A 124 9.90 4.10 31.71
C LEU A 124 11.31 4.00 31.11
N ARG A 125 11.73 2.79 30.71
CA ARG A 125 13.01 2.56 30.05
C ARG A 125 13.09 3.25 28.69
N GLU A 126 12.03 3.16 27.89
CA GLU A 126 11.94 3.86 26.60
C GLU A 126 11.91 5.39 26.78
N LEU A 127 11.30 5.89 27.86
CA LEU A 127 11.28 7.33 28.17
C LEU A 127 12.69 7.86 28.54
N VAL A 128 13.42 7.16 29.40
CA VAL A 128 14.80 7.56 29.79
C VAL A 128 15.71 7.57 28.56
N ALA A 129 15.63 6.53 27.72
CA ALA A 129 16.41 6.46 26.48
C ALA A 129 16.07 7.57 25.46
N TYR A 130 14.86 8.14 25.52
CA TYR A 130 14.47 9.27 24.67
C TYR A 130 15.02 10.61 25.19
N VAL A 131 15.13 10.78 26.51
CA VAL A 131 15.60 12.02 27.14
C VAL A 131 17.12 12.15 27.14
N ASP A 132 17.85 11.03 27.26
CA ASP A 132 19.33 11.00 27.24
C ASP A 132 19.95 11.20 25.84
N ARG A 133 19.13 11.48 24.82
CA ARG A 133 19.52 11.52 23.41
C ARG A 133 19.42 12.95 22.85
#